data_AF-A0A1A8EUD8-F1
#
_entry.id   AF-A0A1A8EUD8-F1
#
_cell.length_a   1.000
_cell.length_b   1.000
_cell.length_c   1.000
_cell.angle_alpha   90.00
_cell.angle_beta   90.00
_cell.angle_gamma   90.00
#
_symmetry.space_group_name_H-M   'P 1'
#
loop_
_entity.id
_entity.type
_entity.pdbx_description
1 polymer ?
#
loop_
_entity_poly.entity_id
_entity_poly.type
_entity_poly.pdbx_seq_one_letter_code
_entity_poly.pdbx_strand_id
1 'polypeptide(L)'
;MRDTLSAVIQLCVILLVRAEQWRLKDSHSCELNRKQTDLNSFLWTIKRDPPSYFYGTIHVPYTRVWDFIPENSKQAFQESHIVYFELDLTDPYTISALTSCQLLPQGENLQDVLPRDIYRRLKRHLEYVKLMMPSWMTPDQRGKGLYADYLFNAIAGNWERKRPVWVMLMVNSLTEADIKTRGVPVLDLYLAQEAERMRKKTGAVEKVEEQCHPLNGLNFSQVIFALNQTLLQQESMRAGSLQVPYTTEEDGSR
;
A
#
# COMPACT_ATOMS: atom_id res chain seq x y z
N MET A 1 4.04 -12.28 24.59
CA MET A 1 2.70 -12.69 24.10
C MET A 1 1.77 -11.51 23.79
N ARG A 2 2.07 -10.27 24.23
CA ARG A 2 1.41 -9.05 23.75
C ARG A 2 2.08 -8.45 22.50
N ASP A 3 3.37 -8.72 22.30
CA ASP A 3 4.17 -8.09 21.22
C ASP A 3 4.05 -8.76 19.84
N THR A 4 3.44 -9.94 19.77
CA THR A 4 3.26 -10.68 18.50
C THR A 4 1.91 -10.44 17.84
N LEU A 5 0.92 -9.89 18.55
CA LEU A 5 -0.38 -9.52 17.99
C LEU A 5 -0.38 -8.13 17.35
N SER A 6 0.49 -7.22 17.78
CA SER A 6 0.61 -5.87 17.21
C SER A 6 1.15 -5.90 15.76
N ALA A 7 1.97 -6.92 15.44
CA ALA A 7 2.53 -7.12 14.10
C ALA A 7 1.53 -7.69 13.06
N VAL A 8 0.37 -8.20 13.50
CA VAL A 8 -0.58 -8.94 12.65
C VAL A 8 -1.61 -8.02 11.99
N ILE A 9 -1.82 -6.82 12.54
CA ILE A 9 -2.87 -5.90 12.12
C ILE A 9 -2.32 -4.84 11.12
N GLN A 10 -1.02 -4.56 11.15
CA GLN A 10 -0.36 -3.55 10.30
C GLN A 10 -0.09 -3.98 8.85
N LEU A 11 -0.43 -5.20 8.43
CA LEU A 11 -0.09 -5.73 7.10
C LEU A 11 -1.20 -5.55 6.04
N CYS A 12 -2.42 -5.17 6.40
CA CYS A 12 -3.59 -5.35 5.52
C CYS A 12 -4.32 -4.09 5.03
N VAL A 13 -3.98 -2.88 5.51
CA VAL A 13 -4.83 -1.69 5.24
C VAL A 13 -4.32 -0.78 4.13
N ILE A 14 -3.07 -0.89 3.69
CA ILE A 14 -2.51 0.07 2.74
C ILE A 14 -2.28 -0.61 1.39
N LEU A 15 -3.37 -0.84 0.65
CA LEU A 15 -3.39 -1.52 -0.64
C LEU A 15 -3.71 -0.60 -1.82
N LEU A 16 -3.48 0.71 -1.70
CA LEU A 16 -3.91 1.67 -2.73
C LEU A 16 -2.84 2.42 -3.49
N VAL A 17 -1.54 2.16 -3.28
CA VAL A 17 -0.52 2.77 -4.14
C VAL A 17 0.51 1.75 -4.60
N ARG A 18 0.64 1.70 -5.92
CA ARG A 18 1.64 0.96 -6.68
C ARG A 18 3.03 1.42 -6.24
N ALA A 19 3.81 0.52 -5.66
CA ALA A 19 5.22 0.78 -5.39
C ALA A 19 6.05 0.21 -6.55
N GLU A 20 6.19 0.96 -7.64
CA GLU A 20 7.02 0.56 -8.79
C GLU A 20 8.46 0.30 -8.33
N GLN A 21 8.96 -0.93 -8.48
CA GLN A 21 10.34 -1.28 -8.12
C GLN A 21 11.23 -1.43 -9.34
N TRP A 22 12.31 -0.67 -9.32
CA TRP A 22 13.52 -0.84 -10.12
C TRP A 22 14.50 -1.82 -9.43
N ARG A 23 15.28 -2.55 -10.23
CA ARG A 23 16.28 -3.52 -9.76
C ARG A 23 17.43 -2.82 -9.01
N LEU A 24 17.88 -3.49 -7.96
CA LEU A 24 19.24 -3.35 -7.43
C LEU A 24 20.27 -3.78 -8.49
N LYS A 25 21.30 -2.94 -8.65
CA LYS A 25 22.41 -2.94 -9.63
C LYS A 25 22.07 -2.37 -11.00
N ASP A 26 21.98 -1.04 -11.05
CA ASP A 26 22.81 -0.25 -11.95
C ASP A 26 23.35 0.97 -11.20
N SER A 27 24.62 1.29 -11.43
CA SER A 27 25.34 2.42 -10.82
C SER A 27 24.99 3.75 -11.49
N HIS A 28 23.72 3.97 -11.80
CA HIS A 28 23.18 5.30 -12.02
C HIS A 28 22.28 5.60 -10.83
N SER A 29 22.95 5.89 -9.71
CA SER A 29 22.31 6.57 -8.61
C SER A 29 21.61 7.80 -9.16
N CYS A 30 20.31 7.93 -8.92
CA CYS A 30 19.77 9.25 -8.60
C CYS A 30 20.48 9.69 -7.30
N GLU A 31 21.75 10.04 -7.42
CA GLU A 31 22.51 10.67 -6.36
C GLU A 31 21.76 11.95 -6.02
N LEU A 32 21.59 12.22 -4.73
CA LEU A 32 21.16 13.53 -4.23
C LEU A 32 22.24 14.55 -4.61
N ASN A 33 22.28 14.93 -5.89
CA ASN A 33 23.14 15.98 -6.45
C ASN A 33 22.66 17.37 -6.02
N ARG A 34 21.56 17.45 -5.25
CA ARG A 34 20.97 18.67 -4.72
C ARG A 34 21.18 18.72 -3.21
N LYS A 35 21.57 19.87 -2.69
CA LYS A 35 21.67 20.06 -1.24
C LYS A 35 20.27 19.98 -0.64
N GLN A 36 20.16 19.56 0.62
CA GLN A 36 18.88 19.53 1.36
C GLN A 36 18.12 20.88 1.30
N THR A 37 18.86 21.99 1.23
CA THR A 37 18.32 23.36 1.08
C THR A 37 17.60 23.61 -0.24
N ASP A 38 17.86 22.80 -1.25
CA ASP A 38 17.34 22.98 -2.61
C ASP A 38 16.12 22.09 -2.88
N LEU A 39 15.76 21.24 -1.91
CA LEU A 39 14.60 20.35 -2.02
C LEU A 39 13.31 21.11 -1.66
N ASN A 40 12.27 20.92 -2.47
CA ASN A 40 10.95 21.38 -2.10
C ASN A 40 10.36 20.44 -1.05
N SER A 41 10.13 20.95 0.16
CA SER A 41 9.61 20.16 1.27
C SER A 41 8.14 19.80 1.15
N PHE A 42 7.35 20.51 0.33
CA PHE A 42 5.88 20.39 0.32
C PHE A 42 5.24 20.47 1.73
N LEU A 43 5.98 21.04 2.69
CA LEU A 43 5.55 21.30 4.05
C LEU A 43 4.86 22.65 4.09
N TRP A 44 3.59 22.65 4.48
CA TRP A 44 2.80 23.87 4.62
C TRP A 44 2.75 24.29 6.09
N THR A 45 3.14 25.52 6.39
CA THR A 45 3.09 26.07 7.75
C THR A 45 1.85 26.94 7.93
N ILE A 46 1.02 26.57 8.90
CA ILE A 46 -0.09 27.39 9.39
C ILE A 46 0.47 28.34 10.46
N LYS A 47 0.41 29.64 10.19
CA LYS A 47 0.95 30.68 11.07
C LYS A 47 0.09 30.80 12.35
N ARG A 48 0.64 30.33 13.47
CA ARG A 48 0.11 30.43 14.84
C ARG A 48 1.25 30.20 15.84
N ASP A 49 0.98 30.35 17.13
CA ASP A 49 1.93 30.13 18.22
C ASP A 49 1.41 29.05 19.20
N PRO A 50 2.05 27.87 19.32
CA PRO A 50 3.11 27.36 18.43
C PRO A 50 2.55 27.05 17.02
N PRO A 51 3.41 26.99 15.98
CA PRO A 51 3.00 26.74 14.60
C PRO A 51 2.32 25.37 14.43
N SER A 52 1.55 25.21 13.35
CA SER A 52 1.05 23.92 12.91
C SER A 52 1.46 23.66 11.48
N TYR A 53 1.58 22.39 11.12
CA TYR A 53 2.10 21.98 9.82
C TYR A 53 1.12 21.05 9.13
N PHE A 54 1.05 21.14 7.80
CA PHE A 54 0.38 20.17 6.94
C PHE A 54 1.42 19.57 6.01
N TYR A 55 1.51 18.24 6.00
CA TYR A 55 2.49 17.49 5.25
C TYR A 55 1.78 16.32 4.57
N GLY A 56 1.81 16.30 3.24
CA GLY A 56 1.23 15.22 2.45
C GLY A 56 2.17 14.03 2.36
N THR A 57 1.64 12.83 2.54
CA THR A 57 2.37 11.58 2.33
C THR A 57 1.91 10.87 1.06
N ILE A 58 2.74 9.97 0.56
CA ILE A 58 2.37 8.98 -0.45
C ILE A 58 2.54 7.59 0.17
N HIS A 59 1.65 6.65 -0.14
CA HIS A 59 1.73 5.28 0.38
C HIS A 59 2.80 4.46 -0.33
N VAL A 60 4.06 4.82 -0.12
CA VAL A 60 5.23 4.08 -0.59
C VAL A 60 6.09 3.70 0.60
N PRO A 61 6.84 2.59 0.53
CA PRO A 61 7.73 2.17 1.61
C PRO A 61 8.66 3.32 2.04
N TYR A 62 8.73 3.61 3.34
CA TYR A 62 9.49 4.76 3.84
C TYR A 62 10.97 4.71 3.41
N THR A 63 11.55 3.52 3.34
CA THR A 63 12.94 3.28 2.92
C THR A 63 13.26 3.77 1.52
N ARG A 64 12.27 3.97 0.65
CA ARG A 64 12.47 4.49 -0.71
C ARG A 64 12.51 6.00 -0.78
N VAL A 65 11.90 6.68 0.19
CA VAL A 65 11.67 8.13 0.14
C VAL A 65 12.36 8.88 1.28
N TRP A 66 12.73 8.21 2.36
CA TRP A 66 13.23 8.85 3.58
C TRP A 66 14.43 9.78 3.36
N ASP A 67 15.37 9.38 2.50
CA ASP A 67 16.56 10.19 2.19
C ASP A 67 16.23 11.42 1.35
N PHE A 68 15.10 11.40 0.64
CA PHE A 68 14.60 12.49 -0.19
C PHE A 68 13.64 13.42 0.57
N ILE A 69 13.21 13.06 1.78
CA ILE A 69 12.40 13.94 2.63
C ILE A 69 13.29 15.05 3.21
N PRO A 70 12.94 16.34 2.96
CA PRO A 70 13.78 17.45 3.40
C PRO A 70 13.85 17.60 4.93
N GLU A 71 15.01 18.03 5.42
CA GLU A 71 15.31 18.09 6.87
C GLU A 71 14.34 19.01 7.64
N ASN A 72 13.86 20.09 7.04
CA ASN A 72 12.87 20.97 7.67
C ASN A 72 11.55 20.24 7.99
N SER A 73 11.16 19.24 7.20
CA SER A 73 9.97 18.41 7.45
C SER A 73 10.21 17.43 8.59
N LYS A 74 11.39 16.83 8.64
CA LYS A 74 11.83 15.96 9.75
C LYS A 74 11.89 16.74 11.06
N GLN A 75 12.46 17.94 11.03
CA GLN A 75 12.51 18.85 12.17
C GLN A 75 11.11 19.26 12.63
N ALA A 76 10.23 19.68 11.72
CA ALA A 76 8.85 20.04 12.06
C ALA A 76 8.10 18.86 12.72
N PHE A 77 8.29 17.64 12.22
CA PHE A 77 7.75 16.44 12.85
C PHE A 77 8.35 16.20 14.25
N GLN A 78 9.67 16.33 14.41
CA GLN A 78 10.36 16.15 15.69
C GLN A 78 9.90 17.15 16.76
N GLU A 79 9.71 18.43 16.40
CA GLU A 79 9.29 19.49 17.31
C GLU A 79 7.78 19.46 17.65
N SER A 80 6.97 18.86 16.77
CA SER A 80 5.52 18.75 16.98
C SER A 80 5.19 17.83 18.15
N HIS A 81 4.38 18.30 19.09
CA HIS A 81 3.95 17.51 20.26
C HIS A 81 2.72 16.63 19.97
N ILE A 82 1.94 17.04 18.96
CA ILE A 82 0.70 16.39 18.53
C ILE A 82 0.80 16.17 17.03
N VAL A 83 0.46 14.98 16.56
CA VAL A 83 0.48 14.62 15.14
C VAL A 83 -0.85 13.96 14.78
N TYR A 84 -1.49 14.41 13.71
CA TYR A 84 -2.70 13.80 13.20
C TYR A 84 -2.42 13.11 11.87
N PHE A 85 -2.90 11.89 11.72
CA PHE A 85 -2.83 11.08 10.51
C PHE A 85 -4.21 11.02 9.84
N GLU A 86 -4.28 10.45 8.63
CA GLU A 86 -5.56 10.22 7.94
C GLU A 86 -6.47 9.34 8.80
N LEU A 87 -5.97 8.16 9.18
CA LEU A 87 -6.64 7.20 10.04
C LEU A 87 -5.74 6.80 11.22
N ASP A 88 -6.37 6.37 12.31
CA ASP A 88 -5.66 5.75 13.43
C ASP A 88 -5.40 4.27 13.12
N LEU A 89 -4.31 4.02 12.39
CA LEU A 89 -3.90 2.68 12.00
C LEU A 89 -3.24 1.89 13.13
N THR A 90 -3.12 2.47 14.33
CA THR A 90 -2.63 1.77 15.52
C THR A 90 -3.77 1.27 16.40
N ASP A 91 -4.98 1.81 16.22
CA ASP A 91 -6.23 1.28 16.80
C ASP A 91 -6.74 0.00 16.06
N PRO A 92 -6.83 -1.16 16.75
CA PRO A 92 -7.40 -2.37 16.18
C PRO A 92 -8.85 -2.21 15.69
N TYR A 93 -9.65 -1.31 16.26
CA TYR A 93 -11.02 -1.08 15.83
C TYR A 93 -11.06 -0.46 14.43
N THR A 94 -10.24 0.57 14.17
CA THR A 94 -10.09 1.18 12.84
C THR A 94 -9.75 0.13 11.78
N ILE A 95 -8.82 -0.78 12.09
CA ILE A 95 -8.37 -1.81 11.16
C ILE A 95 -9.46 -2.86 10.91
N SER A 96 -10.19 -3.25 11.95
CA SER A 96 -11.34 -4.16 11.84
C SER A 96 -12.47 -3.55 10.99
N ALA A 97 -12.76 -2.26 11.20
CA ALA A 97 -13.77 -1.53 10.44
C ALA A 97 -13.36 -1.40 8.95
N LEU A 98 -12.10 -1.07 8.66
CA LEU A 98 -11.56 -1.05 7.30
C LEU A 98 -11.63 -2.42 6.63
N THR A 99 -11.32 -3.49 7.36
CA THR A 99 -11.44 -4.84 6.82
C THR A 99 -12.90 -5.17 6.50
N SER A 100 -13.82 -4.81 7.39
CA SER A 100 -15.25 -5.10 7.25
C SER A 100 -15.90 -4.32 6.11
N CYS A 101 -15.51 -3.05 5.89
CA CYS A 101 -16.09 -2.21 4.84
C CYS A 101 -15.74 -2.70 3.42
N GLN A 102 -14.68 -3.51 3.27
CA GLN A 102 -14.27 -4.08 1.98
C GLN A 102 -15.12 -5.27 1.54
N LEU A 103 -15.93 -5.82 2.45
CA LEU A 103 -16.67 -7.06 2.23
C LEU A 103 -17.99 -6.82 1.50
N LEU A 104 -18.41 -7.83 0.74
CA LEU A 104 -19.76 -7.95 0.22
C LEU A 104 -20.78 -8.08 1.37
N PRO A 105 -22.05 -7.70 1.15
CA PRO A 105 -23.14 -7.95 2.09
C PRO A 105 -23.15 -9.39 2.61
N GLN A 106 -23.65 -9.59 3.82
CA GLN A 106 -23.71 -10.94 4.41
C GLN A 106 -24.48 -11.91 3.51
N GLY A 107 -23.96 -13.12 3.36
CA GLY A 107 -24.53 -14.16 2.49
C GLY A 107 -24.07 -14.12 1.02
N GLU A 108 -23.56 -13.00 0.52
CA GLU A 108 -23.09 -12.88 -0.88
C GLU A 108 -21.62 -13.27 -1.05
N ASN A 109 -21.27 -13.84 -2.20
CA ASN A 109 -19.91 -14.18 -2.58
C ASN A 109 -19.58 -13.60 -3.96
N LEU A 110 -18.29 -13.44 -4.26
CA LEU A 110 -17.83 -12.96 -5.56
C LEU A 110 -18.34 -13.78 -6.74
N GLN A 111 -18.51 -15.09 -6.58
CA GLN A 111 -19.08 -15.94 -7.63
C GLN A 111 -20.52 -15.57 -8.01
N ASP A 112 -21.26 -14.93 -7.10
CA ASP A 112 -22.66 -14.54 -7.29
C ASP A 112 -22.77 -13.22 -8.06
N VAL A 113 -21.75 -12.36 -7.95
CA VAL A 113 -21.76 -11.00 -8.54
C VAL A 113 -20.86 -10.87 -9.77
N LEU A 114 -19.82 -11.70 -9.91
CA LEU A 114 -18.91 -11.65 -11.07
C LEU A 114 -19.41 -12.52 -12.23
N PRO A 115 -19.17 -12.09 -13.49
CA PRO A 115 -19.26 -12.97 -14.64
C PRO A 115 -18.42 -14.25 -14.45
N ARG A 116 -18.97 -15.40 -14.85
CA ARG A 116 -18.37 -16.73 -14.61
C ARG A 116 -16.97 -16.87 -15.18
N ASP A 117 -16.66 -16.20 -16.29
CA ASP A 117 -15.34 -16.21 -16.93
C ASP A 117 -14.33 -15.38 -16.12
N ILE A 118 -14.70 -14.18 -15.65
CA ILE A 118 -13.86 -13.32 -14.81
C ILE A 118 -13.55 -14.01 -13.49
N TYR A 119 -14.55 -14.61 -12.83
CA TYR A 119 -14.34 -15.35 -11.58
C TYR A 119 -13.32 -16.48 -11.74
N ARG A 120 -13.44 -17.29 -12.80
CA ARG A 120 -12.50 -18.39 -13.09
C ARG A 120 -11.08 -17.88 -13.37
N ARG A 121 -10.95 -16.79 -14.13
CA ARG A 121 -9.64 -16.17 -14.42
C ARG A 121 -8.99 -15.61 -13.17
N LEU A 122 -9.75 -14.92 -12.33
CA LEU A 122 -9.31 -14.42 -11.03
C LEU A 122 -8.81 -15.56 -10.14
N LYS A 123 -9.62 -16.61 -9.95
CA LYS A 123 -9.25 -17.76 -9.13
C LYS A 123 -7.92 -18.38 -9.58
N ARG A 124 -7.79 -18.66 -10.89
CA ARG A 124 -6.55 -19.19 -11.48
C ARG A 124 -5.36 -18.26 -11.30
N HIS A 125 -5.58 -16.93 -11.39
CA HIS A 125 -4.52 -15.95 -11.16
C HIS A 125 -4.05 -15.95 -9.70
N LEU A 126 -4.97 -16.01 -8.73
CA LEU A 126 -4.63 -16.07 -7.31
C LEU A 126 -3.95 -17.40 -6.93
N GLU A 127 -4.35 -18.52 -7.53
CA GLU A 127 -3.65 -19.80 -7.40
C GLU A 127 -2.21 -19.73 -7.91
N TYR A 128 -2.00 -19.09 -9.06
CA TYR A 128 -0.66 -18.81 -9.59
C TYR A 128 0.16 -17.93 -8.64
N VAL A 129 -0.39 -16.82 -8.15
CA VAL A 129 0.29 -15.91 -7.21
C VAL A 129 0.68 -16.65 -5.94
N LYS A 130 -0.21 -17.48 -5.38
CA LYS A 130 0.08 -18.31 -4.20
C LYS A 130 1.28 -19.24 -4.45
N LEU A 131 1.32 -19.89 -5.62
CA LEU A 131 2.43 -20.76 -6.01
C LEU A 131 3.75 -19.99 -6.17
N MET A 132 3.71 -18.77 -6.71
CA MET A 132 4.89 -17.95 -6.95
C MET A 132 5.41 -17.23 -5.69
N MET A 133 4.55 -17.03 -4.69
CA MET A 133 4.85 -16.28 -3.47
C MET A 133 6.19 -16.66 -2.83
N PRO A 134 6.55 -17.95 -2.64
CA PRO A 134 7.85 -18.31 -2.09
C PRO A 134 9.03 -17.77 -2.91
N SER A 135 8.95 -17.79 -4.24
CA SER A 135 10.02 -17.31 -5.12
C SER A 135 10.16 -15.79 -5.16
N TRP A 136 9.07 -15.07 -4.90
CA TRP A 136 9.05 -13.60 -4.90
C TRP A 136 9.51 -13.00 -3.57
N MET A 137 9.38 -13.73 -2.47
CA MET A 137 9.81 -13.27 -1.14
C MET A 137 11.32 -13.15 -1.00
N THR A 138 11.77 -12.13 -0.29
CA THR A 138 13.18 -11.89 0.01
C THR A 138 13.68 -12.72 1.20
N PRO A 139 14.99 -12.98 1.31
CA PRO A 139 15.58 -13.62 2.49
C PRO A 139 15.26 -12.88 3.79
N ASP A 140 15.27 -11.55 3.78
CA ASP A 140 15.00 -10.71 4.95
C ASP A 140 13.56 -10.88 5.46
N GLN A 141 12.58 -10.98 4.56
CA GLN A 141 11.19 -11.26 4.94
C GLN A 141 11.07 -12.60 5.67
N ARG A 142 11.75 -13.64 5.15
CA ARG A 142 11.77 -14.96 5.78
C ARG A 142 12.50 -14.94 7.13
N GLY A 143 13.61 -14.20 7.22
CA GLY A 143 14.36 -14.00 8.47
C GLY A 143 13.56 -13.30 9.56
N LYS A 144 12.58 -12.47 9.18
CA LYS A 144 11.60 -11.83 10.08
C LYS A 144 10.40 -12.74 10.43
N GLY A 145 10.39 -14.00 10.01
CA GLY A 145 9.33 -14.96 10.29
C GLY A 145 8.08 -14.82 9.40
N LEU A 146 8.16 -14.09 8.28
CA LEU A 146 7.09 -14.08 7.29
C LEU A 146 7.20 -15.36 6.43
N TYR A 147 6.11 -16.13 6.35
CA TYR A 147 5.99 -17.31 5.50
C TYR A 147 5.08 -17.01 4.30
N ALA A 148 5.29 -17.70 3.17
CA ALA A 148 4.56 -17.44 1.93
C ALA A 148 3.03 -17.56 2.09
N ASP A 149 2.55 -18.63 2.73
CA ASP A 149 1.12 -18.81 2.98
C ASP A 149 0.56 -17.76 3.93
N TYR A 150 1.32 -17.37 4.95
CA TYR A 150 0.93 -16.31 5.87
C TYR A 150 0.79 -14.96 5.13
N LEU A 151 1.79 -14.60 4.33
CA LEU A 151 1.79 -13.37 3.54
C LEU A 151 0.67 -13.36 2.50
N PHE A 152 0.45 -14.49 1.81
CA PHE A 152 -0.66 -14.62 0.88
C PHE A 152 -2.00 -14.45 1.58
N ASN A 153 -2.21 -15.11 2.71
CA ASN A 153 -3.46 -15.01 3.46
C ASN A 153 -3.67 -13.60 4.07
N ALA A 154 -2.61 -12.91 4.45
CA ALA A 154 -2.71 -11.51 4.88
C ALA A 154 -3.22 -10.61 3.75
N ILE A 155 -2.71 -10.78 2.52
CA ILE A 155 -3.08 -9.90 1.39
C ILE A 155 -4.40 -10.31 0.74
N ALA A 156 -4.53 -11.59 0.42
CA ALA A 156 -5.59 -12.16 -0.43
C ALA A 156 -6.46 -13.20 0.30
N GLY A 157 -6.32 -13.33 1.63
CA GLY A 157 -7.21 -14.17 2.41
C GLY A 157 -8.66 -13.73 2.28
N ASN A 158 -9.57 -14.71 2.25
CA ASN A 158 -11.01 -14.49 2.14
C ASN A 158 -11.41 -13.58 0.94
N TRP A 159 -10.62 -13.59 -0.14
CA TRP A 159 -10.86 -12.76 -1.31
C TRP A 159 -12.27 -12.98 -1.89
N GLU A 160 -12.81 -14.20 -1.82
CA GLU A 160 -14.16 -14.56 -2.26
C GLU A 160 -15.28 -13.73 -1.61
N ARG A 161 -15.02 -13.11 -0.45
CA ARG A 161 -15.96 -12.24 0.27
C ARG A 161 -15.75 -10.75 0.01
N LYS A 162 -14.67 -10.33 -0.66
CA LYS A 162 -14.37 -8.91 -0.92
C LYS A 162 -15.24 -8.38 -2.06
N ARG A 163 -15.59 -7.09 -2.05
CA ARG A 163 -16.29 -6.45 -3.18
C ARG A 163 -15.35 -6.39 -4.39
N PRO A 164 -15.87 -6.41 -5.64
CA PRO A 164 -15.05 -6.44 -6.84
C PRO A 164 -14.00 -5.32 -6.95
N VAL A 165 -14.28 -4.11 -6.46
CA VAL A 165 -13.32 -2.99 -6.46
C VAL A 165 -12.08 -3.31 -5.63
N TRP A 166 -12.27 -3.88 -4.43
CA TRP A 166 -11.17 -4.24 -3.54
C TRP A 166 -10.36 -5.42 -4.08
N VAL A 167 -11.03 -6.34 -4.79
CA VAL A 167 -10.36 -7.44 -5.49
C VAL A 167 -9.49 -6.91 -6.64
N MET A 168 -10.01 -5.96 -7.43
CA MET A 168 -9.26 -5.33 -8.51
C MET A 168 -7.99 -4.65 -7.97
N LEU A 169 -8.12 -3.85 -6.91
CA LEU A 169 -7.00 -3.17 -6.26
C LEU A 169 -5.98 -4.17 -5.69
N MET A 170 -6.48 -5.21 -5.01
CA MET A 170 -5.66 -6.30 -4.48
C MET A 170 -4.87 -6.99 -5.60
N VAL A 171 -5.51 -7.40 -6.69
CA VAL A 171 -4.85 -8.04 -7.85
C VAL A 171 -3.79 -7.12 -8.46
N ASN A 172 -4.04 -5.81 -8.52
CA ASN A 172 -3.06 -4.85 -9.01
C ASN A 172 -1.80 -4.73 -8.12
N SER A 173 -1.88 -5.20 -6.87
CA SER A 173 -0.81 -5.16 -5.86
C SER A 173 -0.18 -6.54 -5.55
N LEU A 174 -0.41 -7.53 -6.42
CA LEU A 174 0.05 -8.92 -6.30
C LEU A 174 1.12 -9.28 -7.34
N THR A 175 2.07 -8.37 -7.58
CA THR A 175 3.23 -8.62 -8.45
C THR A 175 4.48 -9.00 -7.64
N GLU A 176 5.50 -9.56 -8.29
CA GLU A 176 6.80 -9.84 -7.65
C GLU A 176 7.40 -8.59 -6.98
N ALA A 177 7.31 -7.43 -7.64
CA ALA A 177 7.82 -6.17 -7.12
C ALA A 177 7.09 -5.74 -5.84
N ASP A 178 5.76 -5.84 -5.84
CA ASP A 178 4.96 -5.51 -4.65
C ASP A 178 5.29 -6.44 -3.50
N ILE A 179 5.36 -7.75 -3.76
CA ILE A 179 5.65 -8.76 -2.73
C ILE A 179 7.02 -8.54 -2.08
N LYS A 180 8.06 -8.16 -2.83
CA LYS A 180 9.39 -7.89 -2.28
C LYS A 180 9.44 -6.75 -1.25
N THR A 181 8.50 -5.80 -1.32
CA THR A 181 8.44 -4.67 -0.38
C THR A 181 7.54 -4.92 0.83
N ARG A 182 6.77 -6.00 0.84
CA ARG A 182 5.86 -6.31 1.95
C ARG A 182 6.62 -6.47 3.28
N GLY A 183 6.04 -5.98 4.36
CA GLY A 183 6.69 -5.95 5.68
C GLY A 183 7.61 -4.74 5.90
N VAL A 184 7.72 -3.82 4.93
CA VAL A 184 8.24 -2.46 5.15
C VAL A 184 7.04 -1.52 5.29
N PRO A 185 6.94 -0.72 6.37
CA PRO A 185 5.86 0.24 6.52
C PRO A 185 5.95 1.30 5.42
N VAL A 186 4.80 1.75 4.93
CA VAL A 186 4.72 2.96 4.12
C VAL A 186 4.97 4.20 4.99
N LEU A 187 5.29 5.33 4.36
CA LEU A 187 5.75 6.54 5.06
C LEU A 187 4.80 7.03 6.16
N ASP A 188 3.50 7.08 5.89
CA ASP A 188 2.44 7.46 6.84
C ASP A 188 2.42 6.57 8.08
N LEU A 189 2.43 5.24 7.89
CA LEU A 189 2.47 4.29 9.00
C LEU A 189 3.79 4.37 9.78
N TYR A 190 4.92 4.54 9.08
CA TYR A 190 6.22 4.73 9.72
C TYR A 190 6.25 5.97 10.61
N LEU A 191 5.71 7.10 10.12
CA LEU A 191 5.60 8.33 10.92
C LEU A 191 4.67 8.15 12.13
N ALA A 192 3.58 7.39 11.99
CA ALA A 192 2.70 7.07 13.12
C ALA A 192 3.42 6.24 14.19
N GLN A 193 4.15 5.20 13.78
CA GLN A 193 4.96 4.39 14.69
C GLN A 193 6.06 5.21 15.39
N GLU A 194 6.73 6.11 14.65
CA GLU A 194 7.73 7.01 15.23
C GLU A 194 7.11 8.02 16.20
N ALA A 195 5.90 8.52 15.91
CA ALA A 195 5.18 9.41 16.82
C ALA A 195 4.85 8.70 18.15
N GLU A 196 4.41 7.44 18.10
CA GLU A 196 4.20 6.60 19.29
C GLU A 196 5.51 6.33 20.04
N ARG A 197 6.59 5.98 19.33
CA ARG A 197 7.93 5.75 19.92
C ARG A 197 8.44 6.99 20.65
N MET A 198 8.17 8.17 20.10
CA MET A 198 8.50 9.47 20.68
C MET A 198 7.49 9.94 21.73
N ARG A 199 6.44 9.15 22.03
CA ARG A 199 5.36 9.48 22.98
C ARG A 199 4.64 10.79 22.66
N LYS A 200 4.51 11.12 21.37
CA LYS A 200 3.68 12.24 20.90
C LYS A 200 2.21 11.90 21.09
N LYS A 201 1.34 12.92 21.18
CA LYS A 201 -0.10 12.69 21.10
C LYS A 201 -0.47 12.45 19.64
N THR A 202 -1.17 11.36 19.35
CA THR A 202 -1.63 11.03 18.00
C THR A 202 -3.15 11.20 17.88
N GLY A 203 -3.63 11.35 16.65
CA GLY A 203 -5.06 11.36 16.34
C GLY A 203 -5.30 11.11 14.84
N ALA A 204 -6.56 10.98 14.47
CA ALA A 204 -7.00 10.80 13.10
C ALA A 204 -7.89 11.98 12.66
N VAL A 205 -7.79 12.37 11.39
CA VAL A 205 -8.65 13.42 10.80
C VAL A 205 -9.84 12.86 10.05
N GLU A 206 -9.77 11.60 9.62
CA GLU A 206 -10.81 10.93 8.84
C GLU A 206 -11.45 9.77 9.60
N LYS A 207 -12.62 9.35 9.10
CA LYS A 207 -13.27 8.10 9.50
C LYS A 207 -13.11 7.03 8.43
N VAL A 208 -13.24 5.78 8.86
CA VAL A 208 -13.17 4.61 7.96
C VAL A 208 -14.18 4.71 6.82
N GLU A 209 -15.38 5.25 7.08
CA GLU A 209 -16.42 5.44 6.08
C GLU A 209 -15.97 6.33 4.92
N GLU A 210 -15.14 7.35 5.19
CA GLU A 210 -14.66 8.31 4.20
C GLU A 210 -13.67 7.66 3.21
N GLN A 211 -12.98 6.60 3.63
CA GLN A 211 -12.11 5.79 2.77
C GLN A 211 -12.90 4.75 1.96
N CYS A 212 -13.90 4.14 2.56
CA CYS A 212 -14.60 3.02 1.94
C CYS A 212 -15.73 3.46 1.01
N HIS A 213 -16.48 4.51 1.34
CA HIS A 213 -17.64 4.95 0.56
C HIS A 213 -17.31 5.33 -0.89
N PRO A 214 -16.23 6.09 -1.17
CA PRO A 214 -15.90 6.44 -2.55
C PRO A 214 -15.66 5.20 -3.43
N LEU A 215 -14.98 4.18 -2.90
CA LEU A 215 -14.69 2.94 -3.63
C LEU A 215 -15.91 2.04 -3.74
N ASN A 216 -16.66 1.88 -2.65
CA ASN A 216 -17.86 1.05 -2.62
C ASN A 216 -19.03 1.65 -3.43
N GLY A 217 -19.01 2.96 -3.67
CA GLY A 217 -19.99 3.69 -4.47
C GLY A 217 -19.69 3.71 -5.98
N LEU A 218 -18.56 3.14 -6.43
CA LEU A 218 -18.24 3.08 -7.86
C LEU A 218 -19.28 2.27 -8.65
N ASN A 219 -19.51 2.69 -9.89
CA ASN A 219 -20.44 2.00 -10.78
C ASN A 219 -19.98 0.56 -11.03
N PHE A 220 -20.88 -0.39 -10.79
CA PHE A 220 -20.56 -1.81 -10.88
C PHE A 220 -19.98 -2.22 -12.24
N SER A 221 -20.59 -1.76 -13.35
CA SER A 221 -20.11 -2.10 -14.70
C SER A 221 -18.70 -1.58 -14.97
N GLN A 222 -18.37 -0.38 -14.46
CA GLN A 222 -17.00 0.17 -14.56
C GLN A 222 -16.01 -0.67 -13.74
N VAL A 223 -16.39 -1.11 -12.54
CA VAL A 223 -15.53 -1.97 -11.70
C VAL A 223 -15.30 -3.32 -12.36
N ILE A 224 -16.32 -3.95 -12.95
CA ILE A 224 -16.17 -5.22 -13.68
C ILE A 224 -15.27 -5.04 -14.89
N PHE A 225 -15.44 -3.95 -15.65
CA PHE A 225 -14.55 -3.63 -16.76
C PHE A 225 -13.10 -3.48 -16.30
N ALA A 226 -12.86 -2.70 -15.24
CA ALA A 226 -11.53 -2.45 -14.72
C ALA A 226 -10.88 -3.74 -14.19
N LEU A 227 -11.60 -4.56 -13.41
CA LEU A 227 -11.13 -5.88 -12.97
C LEU A 227 -10.75 -6.79 -14.14
N ASN A 228 -11.56 -6.81 -15.20
CA ASN A 228 -11.27 -7.58 -16.41
C ASN A 228 -9.96 -7.10 -17.08
N GLN A 229 -9.77 -5.79 -17.21
CA GLN A 229 -8.54 -5.21 -17.77
C GLN A 229 -7.32 -5.50 -16.88
N THR A 230 -7.45 -5.37 -15.56
CA THR A 230 -6.39 -5.71 -14.61
C THR A 230 -5.99 -7.18 -14.76
N LEU A 231 -6.94 -8.12 -14.86
CA LEU A 231 -6.63 -9.52 -15.08
C LEU A 231 -5.95 -9.76 -16.43
N LEU A 232 -6.41 -9.12 -17.52
CA LEU A 232 -5.77 -9.23 -18.84
C LEU A 232 -4.31 -8.74 -18.80
N GLN A 233 -4.05 -7.64 -18.08
CA GLN A 233 -2.72 -7.10 -17.91
C GLN A 233 -1.82 -8.08 -17.15
N GLN A 234 -2.28 -8.60 -16.01
CA GLN A 234 -1.55 -9.57 -15.20
C GLN A 234 -1.29 -10.88 -15.97
N GLU A 235 -2.26 -11.34 -16.75
CA GLU A 235 -2.11 -12.52 -17.61
C GLU A 235 -1.09 -12.29 -18.72
N SER A 236 -1.06 -11.10 -19.32
CA SER A 236 -0.08 -10.72 -20.35
C SER A 236 1.34 -10.59 -19.78
N MET A 237 1.50 -9.99 -18.59
CA MET A 237 2.79 -9.93 -17.90
C MET A 237 3.31 -11.33 -17.59
N ARG A 238 2.45 -12.23 -17.11
CA ARG A 238 2.82 -13.63 -16.86
C ARG A 238 3.21 -14.38 -18.13
N ALA A 239 2.53 -14.11 -19.25
CA ALA A 239 2.85 -14.72 -20.54
C ALA A 239 4.12 -14.13 -21.19
N GLY A 240 4.71 -13.07 -20.60
CA GLY A 240 5.84 -12.35 -21.17
C GLY A 240 5.50 -11.51 -22.40
N SER A 241 4.21 -11.35 -22.73
CA SER A 241 3.74 -10.59 -23.90
C SER A 241 3.63 -9.09 -23.66
N LEU A 242 3.57 -8.68 -22.40
CA LEU A 242 3.64 -7.29 -21.98
C LEU A 242 4.88 -7.12 -21.11
N GLN A 243 5.83 -6.28 -21.55
CA GLN A 243 6.83 -5.75 -20.64
C GLN A 243 6.12 -4.80 -19.67
N VAL A 244 6.50 -4.84 -18.39
CA VAL A 244 6.00 -3.88 -17.38
C VAL A 244 6.13 -2.47 -17.98
N PRO A 245 5.07 -1.65 -18.04
CA PRO A 245 5.14 -0.34 -18.68
C PRO A 245 6.33 0.44 -18.13
N TYR A 246 7.19 0.90 -19.04
CA TYR A 246 8.20 1.90 -18.79
C TYR A 246 7.58 3.08 -18.06
N THR A 247 8.15 3.45 -16.91
CA THR A 247 7.72 4.59 -16.10
C THR A 247 8.76 5.68 -16.26
N THR A 248 8.38 6.75 -16.97
CA THR A 248 9.05 8.05 -17.15
C THR A 248 10.50 8.14 -16.68
N GLU A 249 11.44 7.62 -17.48
CA GLU A 249 12.84 8.09 -17.51
C GLU A 249 13.42 8.24 -18.93
N GLU A 250 12.68 7.95 -20.00
CA GLU A 250 13.16 8.23 -21.35
C GLU A 250 12.60 9.56 -21.88
N ASP A 251 13.14 10.67 -21.37
CA ASP A 251 13.30 11.87 -22.18
C ASP A 251 14.81 12.12 -22.32
N GLY A 252 15.36 11.79 -23.50
CA GLY A 252 16.76 12.06 -23.81
C GLY A 252 17.49 10.99 -24.63
N SER A 253 16.99 10.63 -25.82
CA SER A 253 17.90 10.17 -26.88
C SER A 253 17.39 10.50 -28.29
N ARG A 254 17.63 11.74 -28.70
CA ARG A 254 18.30 12.04 -29.97
C ARG A 254 19.41 13.04 -29.71
#